data_AF-A0A928HSI4-F1
#
_entry.id   AF-A0A928HSI4-F1
#
_cell.length_a   1.000
_cell.length_b   1.000
_cell.length_c   1.000
_cell.angle_alpha   90.00
_cell.angle_beta   90.00
_cell.angle_gamma   90.00
#
_symmetry.space_group_name_H-M   'P 1'
#
loop_
_entity.id
_entity.type
_entity.pdbx_description
1 polymer ?
#
loop_
_entity_poly.entity_id
_entity_poly.type
_entity_poly.pdbx_seq_one_letter_code
_entity_poly.pdbx_strand_id
1 'polypeptide(L)'
;MKQVLFIFAGIYAIMSQMALANDAFDFDNIAITDSGDYDINLEDVELNSDADVAAVYDFDIAGIMLGMSFDDVYTLFFRENGLYAPRKHNSIIYTIHPDWKYNLDYECRQQGTVIPAELEKCINSLAKNRGLLYASELHMVRENTGETVTVYFTSNATDNLVWRVVYNNDVNELEGAAEKFAKQRENKILAFWQHVLDKYGAPNSGTDKWISSTNSFDPMLIAYYGALDLVDNGRNASDLSQNIRQARKNFKSKPYAF
;
A
#
# COMPACT_ATOMS: atom_id res chain seq x y z
N MET A 1 -56.93 -25.84 -84.62
CA MET A 1 -57.40 -26.74 -83.55
C MET A 1 -56.60 -26.44 -82.30
N LYS A 2 -57.33 -26.32 -81.19
CA LYS A 2 -56.99 -26.29 -79.75
C LYS A 2 -55.56 -26.67 -79.27
N GLN A 3 -55.24 -26.05 -78.12
CA GLN A 3 -54.33 -26.43 -77.02
C GLN A 3 -52.84 -26.15 -77.26
N VAL A 4 -52.19 -25.18 -76.59
CA VAL A 4 -51.99 -24.94 -75.14
C VAL A 4 -51.31 -26.11 -74.43
N LEU A 5 -50.00 -25.97 -74.18
CA LEU A 5 -49.41 -26.27 -72.87
C LEU A 5 -48.07 -25.54 -72.72
N PHE A 6 -47.99 -24.75 -71.66
CA PHE A 6 -46.83 -24.03 -71.13
C PHE A 6 -46.10 -24.95 -70.14
N ILE A 7 -44.77 -25.15 -70.26
CA ILE A 7 -43.89 -25.45 -69.11
C ILE A 7 -42.49 -24.82 -69.31
N PHE A 8 -42.23 -23.87 -68.43
CA PHE A 8 -41.01 -23.40 -67.76
C PHE A 8 -39.59 -23.92 -68.07
N ALA A 9 -38.68 -22.94 -67.95
CA ALA A 9 -37.35 -22.96 -67.33
C ALA A 9 -36.12 -23.10 -68.23
N GLY A 10 -35.39 -21.99 -68.36
CA GLY A 10 -34.05 -21.89 -68.94
C GLY A 10 -33.51 -20.47 -68.80
N ILE A 11 -33.22 -20.06 -67.55
CA ILE A 11 -32.64 -18.75 -67.20
C ILE A 11 -31.20 -18.72 -67.73
N TYR A 12 -30.94 -17.90 -68.75
CA TYR A 12 -29.58 -17.51 -69.15
C TYR A 12 -29.14 -16.32 -68.30
N ALA A 13 -28.12 -16.56 -67.46
CA ALA A 13 -27.47 -15.54 -66.67
C ALA A 13 -26.64 -14.61 -67.56
N ILE A 14 -27.04 -13.34 -67.61
CA ILE A 14 -26.16 -12.22 -67.91
C ILE A 14 -26.01 -11.48 -66.58
N MET A 15 -24.88 -11.62 -65.90
CA MET A 15 -24.53 -10.75 -64.79
C MET A 15 -23.10 -10.24 -64.96
N SER A 16 -23.06 -8.92 -65.08
CA SER A 16 -21.91 -8.04 -65.16
C SER A 16 -20.89 -8.29 -64.05
N GLN A 17 -19.64 -8.06 -64.40
CA GLN A 17 -18.51 -7.92 -63.50
C GLN A 17 -18.84 -6.93 -62.39
N MET A 18 -18.99 -7.41 -61.15
CA MET A 18 -18.83 -6.58 -59.96
C MET A 18 -17.41 -6.80 -59.45
N ALA A 19 -16.56 -5.80 -59.66
CA ALA A 19 -15.34 -5.65 -58.89
C ALA A 19 -15.75 -5.40 -57.43
N LEU A 20 -15.63 -6.44 -56.59
CA LEU A 20 -15.55 -6.28 -55.15
C LEU A 20 -14.22 -5.58 -54.85
N ALA A 21 -14.26 -4.27 -54.70
CA ALA A 21 -13.21 -3.56 -53.99
C ALA A 21 -13.27 -4.04 -52.52
N ASN A 22 -12.42 -5.00 -52.19
CA ASN A 22 -12.05 -5.27 -50.81
C ASN A 22 -11.24 -4.07 -50.32
N ASP A 23 -11.92 -2.99 -49.90
CA ASP A 23 -11.29 -2.03 -48.99
C ASP A 23 -11.26 -2.68 -47.61
N ALA A 24 -10.31 -3.61 -47.44
CA ALA A 24 -9.90 -4.04 -46.12
C ALA A 24 -9.32 -2.83 -45.41
N PHE A 25 -9.95 -2.42 -44.31
CA PHE A 25 -9.48 -1.32 -43.48
C PHE A 25 -8.07 -1.67 -42.96
N ASP A 26 -7.05 -0.99 -43.51
CA ASP A 26 -5.64 -1.22 -43.24
C ASP A 26 -5.20 -0.32 -42.06
N PHE A 27 -5.01 -0.93 -40.90
CA PHE A 27 -4.52 -0.25 -39.70
C PHE A 27 -3.04 0.17 -39.81
N ASP A 28 -2.28 -0.37 -40.79
CA ASP A 28 -0.85 -0.09 -40.94
C ASP A 28 -0.57 1.28 -41.60
N ASN A 29 -1.60 1.97 -42.09
CA ASN A 29 -1.50 3.27 -42.79
C ASN A 29 -2.29 4.41 -42.12
N ILE A 30 -2.60 4.30 -40.83
CA ILE A 30 -3.28 5.36 -40.08
C ILE A 30 -2.26 6.29 -39.43
N ALA A 31 -2.22 7.55 -39.86
CA ALA A 31 -1.50 8.59 -39.14
C ALA A 31 -2.29 8.94 -37.86
N ILE A 32 -1.78 8.50 -36.70
CA ILE A 32 -2.26 8.97 -35.40
C ILE A 32 -1.73 10.39 -35.23
N THR A 33 -2.59 11.39 -35.46
CA THR A 33 -2.28 12.80 -35.19
C THR A 33 -2.79 13.16 -33.81
N ASP A 34 -1.95 13.78 -32.99
CA ASP A 34 -2.35 14.24 -31.66
C ASP A 34 -3.50 15.25 -31.78
N SER A 35 -4.59 15.00 -31.06
CA SER A 35 -5.60 16.04 -30.83
C SER A 35 -4.98 17.17 -30.02
N GLY A 36 -5.32 18.42 -30.33
CA GLY A 36 -4.78 19.59 -29.63
C GLY A 36 -4.88 19.50 -28.11
N ASP A 37 -3.91 20.12 -27.43
CA ASP A 37 -3.81 20.18 -25.98
C ASP A 37 -5.09 20.82 -25.39
N TYR A 38 -5.99 19.97 -24.88
CA TYR A 38 -7.04 20.42 -24.00
C TYR A 38 -6.43 20.52 -22.61
N ASP A 39 -6.04 21.74 -22.25
CA ASP A 39 -5.55 22.09 -20.93
C ASP A 39 -6.67 21.81 -19.91
N ILE A 40 -6.53 20.73 -19.15
CA ILE A 40 -7.33 20.48 -17.96
C ILE A 40 -6.94 21.57 -16.97
N ASN A 41 -7.79 22.60 -16.83
CA ASN A 41 -7.56 23.73 -15.94
C ASN A 41 -7.03 23.26 -14.59
N LEU A 42 -5.78 23.66 -14.35
CA LEU A 42 -4.97 23.43 -13.18
C LEU A 42 -5.38 24.45 -12.11
N GLU A 43 -5.88 23.98 -10.98
CA GLU A 43 -5.80 24.76 -9.74
C GLU A 43 -4.59 24.23 -8.97
N ASP A 44 -3.65 25.12 -8.64
CA ASP A 44 -2.55 24.81 -7.73
C ASP A 44 -3.13 24.29 -6.41
N VAL A 45 -2.45 23.34 -5.76
CA VAL A 45 -2.85 22.87 -4.42
C VAL A 45 -2.66 24.03 -3.44
N GLU A 46 -3.72 24.80 -3.23
CA GLU A 46 -3.69 25.95 -2.33
C GLU A 46 -3.70 25.48 -0.88
N LEU A 47 -2.78 26.05 -0.10
CA LEU A 47 -2.78 25.93 1.35
C LEU A 47 -4.11 26.47 1.88
N ASN A 48 -4.90 25.63 2.54
CA ASN A 48 -6.00 26.12 3.33
C ASN A 48 -5.47 26.54 4.71
N SER A 49 -4.84 27.72 4.78
CA SER A 49 -4.27 28.27 6.01
C SER A 49 -5.31 28.55 7.10
N ASP A 50 -6.59 28.58 6.73
CA ASP A 50 -7.74 28.78 7.61
C ASP A 50 -8.47 27.47 7.93
N ALA A 51 -7.92 26.31 7.53
CA ALA A 51 -8.52 25.01 7.79
C ALA A 51 -8.48 24.66 9.28
N ASP A 52 -9.61 24.16 9.79
CA ASP A 52 -9.68 23.52 11.09
C ASP A 52 -8.69 22.34 11.21
N VAL A 53 -8.39 21.95 12.43
CA VAL A 53 -7.52 20.80 12.74
C VAL A 53 -8.03 19.54 12.02
N ALA A 54 -7.17 18.91 11.22
CA ALA A 54 -7.51 17.66 10.54
C ALA A 54 -7.62 16.52 11.56
N ALA A 55 -8.74 15.80 11.53
CA ALA A 55 -8.96 14.58 12.31
C ALA A 55 -8.21 13.39 11.69
N VAL A 56 -6.88 13.49 11.59
CA VAL A 56 -6.01 12.49 10.94
C VAL A 56 -6.12 11.10 11.58
N TYR A 57 -6.50 11.02 12.85
CA TYR A 57 -6.80 9.75 13.51
C TYR A 57 -7.89 8.93 12.79
N ASP A 58 -8.84 9.62 12.14
CA ASP A 58 -9.94 9.01 11.40
C ASP A 58 -9.58 8.74 9.92
N PHE A 59 -8.35 9.05 9.49
CA PHE A 59 -7.90 8.75 8.14
C PHE A 59 -7.59 7.26 8.01
N ASP A 60 -7.94 6.70 6.85
CA ASP A 60 -7.63 5.33 6.49
C ASP A 60 -6.81 5.27 5.20
N ILE A 61 -5.87 4.33 5.11
CA ILE A 61 -5.23 3.96 3.85
C ILE A 61 -5.67 2.53 3.52
N ALA A 62 -6.39 2.36 2.41
CA ALA A 62 -6.99 1.08 2.01
C ALA A 62 -7.88 0.44 3.11
N GLY A 63 -8.59 1.24 3.91
CA GLY A 63 -9.41 0.79 5.02
C GLY A 63 -8.65 0.59 6.35
N ILE A 64 -7.34 0.85 6.38
CA ILE A 64 -6.49 0.68 7.56
C ILE A 64 -6.31 2.02 8.27
N MET A 65 -6.74 2.06 9.53
CA MET A 65 -6.65 3.25 10.38
C MET A 65 -5.58 3.08 11.45
N LEU A 66 -5.10 4.21 11.99
CA LEU A 66 -4.25 4.22 13.17
C LEU A 66 -5.01 3.60 14.37
N GLY A 67 -4.30 2.82 15.19
CA GLY A 67 -4.87 2.15 16.36
C GLY A 67 -5.68 0.89 16.07
N MET A 68 -5.87 0.49 14.81
CA MET A 68 -6.48 -0.80 14.46
C MET A 68 -5.61 -1.96 14.95
N SER A 69 -6.18 -3.07 15.41
CA SER A 69 -5.40 -4.23 15.86
C SER A 69 -4.87 -5.05 14.68
N PHE A 70 -3.78 -5.79 14.89
CA PHE A 70 -3.30 -6.74 13.87
C PHE A 70 -4.38 -7.75 13.45
N ASP A 71 -5.19 -8.24 14.39
CA ASP A 71 -6.26 -9.21 14.09
C ASP A 71 -7.37 -8.63 13.22
N ASP A 72 -7.70 -7.35 13.40
CA ASP A 72 -8.69 -6.64 12.58
C ASP A 72 -8.14 -6.40 11.16
N VAL A 73 -6.89 -5.95 11.04
CA VAL A 73 -6.22 -5.79 9.73
C VAL A 73 -6.12 -7.15 9.04
N TYR A 74 -5.77 -8.19 9.77
CA TYR A 74 -5.70 -9.55 9.24
C TYR A 74 -7.07 -10.01 8.72
N THR A 75 -8.14 -9.74 9.47
CA THR A 75 -9.51 -10.10 9.07
C THR A 75 -9.94 -9.36 7.80
N LEU A 76 -9.70 -8.04 7.75
CA LEU A 76 -10.04 -7.18 6.62
C LEU A 76 -9.48 -7.71 5.28
N PHE A 77 -8.22 -8.14 5.26
CA PHE A 77 -7.58 -8.55 4.00
C PHE A 77 -7.63 -10.04 3.73
N PHE A 78 -7.50 -10.90 4.75
CA PHE A 78 -7.35 -12.34 4.54
C PHE A 78 -8.64 -13.14 4.70
N ARG A 79 -9.68 -12.57 5.31
CA ARG A 79 -10.98 -13.25 5.48
C ARG A 79 -12.07 -12.67 4.60
N GLU A 80 -12.05 -11.36 4.37
CA GLU A 80 -13.12 -10.67 3.63
C GLU A 80 -12.81 -10.46 2.13
N ASN A 81 -11.75 -11.08 1.60
CA ASN A 81 -11.24 -10.89 0.23
C ASN A 81 -10.95 -9.41 -0.07
N GLY A 82 -10.06 -8.81 0.72
CA GLY A 82 -9.60 -7.45 0.49
C GLY A 82 -8.90 -7.26 -0.86
N LEU A 83 -8.79 -6.00 -1.31
CA LEU A 83 -8.16 -5.65 -2.59
C LEU A 83 -6.65 -5.94 -2.64
N TYR A 84 -6.03 -6.13 -1.48
CA TYR A 84 -4.60 -6.37 -1.33
C TYR A 84 -4.35 -7.80 -0.85
N ALA A 85 -3.33 -8.42 -1.42
CA ALA A 85 -2.87 -9.74 -1.04
C ALA A 85 -1.55 -9.64 -0.24
N PRO A 86 -1.25 -10.61 0.63
CA PRO A 86 0.06 -10.64 1.28
C PRO A 86 1.14 -10.87 0.22
N ARG A 87 2.30 -10.22 0.35
CA ARG A 87 3.43 -10.46 -0.57
C ARG A 87 3.84 -11.94 -0.57
N LYS A 88 4.46 -12.40 -1.67
CA LYS A 88 4.94 -13.79 -1.79
C LYS A 88 5.99 -14.17 -0.73
N HIS A 89 6.81 -13.21 -0.31
CA HIS A 89 7.82 -13.40 0.72
C HIS A 89 7.74 -12.27 1.75
N ASN A 90 8.03 -12.61 3.00
CA ASN A 90 8.13 -11.64 4.09
C ASN A 90 6.87 -10.76 4.25
N SER A 91 5.70 -11.34 3.99
CA SER A 91 4.42 -10.63 4.10
C SER A 91 4.11 -10.23 5.53
N ILE A 92 4.53 -11.02 6.52
CA ILE A 92 4.45 -10.64 7.93
C ILE A 92 5.85 -10.74 8.52
N ILE A 93 6.35 -9.64 9.07
CA ILE A 93 7.61 -9.60 9.82
C ILE A 93 7.28 -9.73 11.29
N TYR A 94 7.76 -10.81 11.92
CA TYR A 94 7.67 -10.98 13.37
C TYR A 94 8.97 -10.52 14.01
N THR A 95 8.87 -9.81 15.13
CA THR A 95 10.03 -9.30 15.86
C THR A 95 9.84 -9.33 17.38
N ILE A 96 10.92 -8.99 18.08
CA ILE A 96 11.01 -8.86 19.53
C ILE A 96 11.72 -7.54 19.81
N HIS A 97 11.24 -6.76 20.78
CA HIS A 97 11.93 -5.54 21.19
C HIS A 97 13.38 -5.83 21.66
N PRO A 98 14.39 -5.01 21.30
CA PRO A 98 15.80 -5.29 21.59
C PRO A 98 16.12 -5.60 23.05
N ASP A 99 15.58 -4.81 24.00
CA ASP A 99 15.82 -5.05 25.43
C ASP A 99 15.32 -6.42 25.90
N TRP A 100 14.18 -6.87 25.38
CA TRP A 100 13.68 -8.23 25.65
C TRP A 100 14.59 -9.28 25.01
N LYS A 101 15.04 -9.05 23.76
CA LYS A 101 15.99 -9.94 23.08
C LYS A 101 17.27 -10.12 23.89
N TYR A 102 17.83 -9.05 24.46
CA TYR A 102 19.03 -9.11 25.30
C TYR A 102 18.79 -9.84 26.62
N ASN A 103 17.63 -9.63 27.26
CA ASN A 103 17.27 -10.36 28.47
C ASN A 103 17.17 -11.88 28.21
N LEU A 104 16.53 -12.26 27.10
CA LEU A 104 16.37 -13.66 26.70
C LEU A 104 17.71 -14.29 26.30
N ASP A 105 18.58 -13.55 25.61
CA ASP A 105 19.95 -13.98 25.29
C ASP A 105 20.72 -14.31 26.57
N TYR A 106 20.70 -13.42 27.56
CA TYR A 106 21.33 -13.66 28.86
C TYR A 106 20.77 -14.93 29.54
N GLU A 107 19.44 -15.10 29.57
CA GLU A 107 18.79 -16.26 30.16
C GLU A 107 19.19 -17.57 29.48
N CYS A 108 19.17 -17.63 28.14
CA CYS A 108 19.57 -18.80 27.37
C CYS A 108 21.05 -19.17 27.61
N ARG A 109 21.92 -18.17 27.75
CA ARG A 109 23.32 -18.40 28.12
C ARG A 109 23.48 -18.92 29.54
N GLN A 110 22.65 -18.48 30.49
CA GLN A 110 22.65 -19.05 31.85
C GLN A 110 22.23 -20.53 31.87
N GLN A 111 21.42 -20.96 30.90
CA GLN A 111 21.04 -22.36 30.71
C GLN A 111 22.12 -23.19 29.98
N GLY A 112 23.26 -22.59 29.63
CA GLY A 112 24.38 -23.27 28.97
C GLY A 112 24.37 -23.19 27.44
N THR A 113 23.42 -22.48 26.83
CA THR A 113 23.35 -22.33 25.37
C THR A 113 24.34 -21.27 24.91
N VAL A 114 25.38 -21.67 24.17
CA VAL A 114 26.43 -20.76 23.67
C VAL A 114 26.60 -20.79 22.15
N ILE A 115 26.08 -21.82 21.49
CA ILE A 115 26.13 -21.97 20.03
C ILE A 115 25.14 -20.99 19.41
N PRO A 116 25.55 -20.10 18.48
CA PRO A 116 24.69 -19.03 17.96
C PRO A 116 23.34 -19.50 17.41
N ALA A 117 23.31 -20.58 16.63
CA ALA A 117 22.07 -21.11 16.06
C ALA A 117 21.11 -21.69 17.12
N GLU A 118 21.65 -22.29 18.19
CA GLU A 118 20.85 -22.80 19.30
C GLU A 118 20.36 -21.67 20.21
N LEU A 119 21.19 -20.64 20.38
CA LEU A 119 20.87 -19.44 21.13
C LEU A 119 19.70 -18.69 20.49
N GLU A 120 19.73 -18.51 19.18
CA GLU A 120 18.63 -17.90 18.44
C GLU A 120 17.33 -18.71 18.56
N LYS A 121 17.41 -20.05 18.46
CA LYS A 121 16.27 -20.94 18.70
C LYS A 121 15.73 -20.80 20.13
N CYS A 122 16.60 -20.73 21.13
CA CYS A 122 16.22 -20.56 22.53
C CYS A 122 15.51 -19.20 22.74
N ILE A 123 16.08 -18.11 22.24
CA ILE A 123 15.50 -16.76 22.32
C ILE A 123 14.11 -16.74 21.67
N ASN A 124 13.99 -17.25 20.44
CA ASN A 124 12.72 -17.26 19.72
C ASN A 124 11.67 -18.14 20.40
N SER A 125 12.07 -19.28 20.96
CA SER A 125 11.18 -20.15 21.73
C SER A 125 10.67 -19.47 23.00
N LEU A 126 11.57 -18.86 23.78
CA LEU A 126 11.18 -18.12 24.99
C LEU A 126 10.30 -16.91 24.66
N ALA A 127 10.64 -16.16 23.61
CA ALA A 127 9.86 -15.00 23.18
C ALA A 127 8.44 -15.40 22.75
N LYS A 128 8.31 -16.48 21.97
CA LYS A 128 7.01 -17.03 21.56
C LYS A 128 6.20 -17.48 22.78
N ASN A 129 6.81 -18.25 23.68
CA ASN A 129 6.12 -18.78 24.86
C ASN A 129 5.69 -17.68 25.84
N ARG A 130 6.39 -16.54 25.85
CA ARG A 130 6.08 -15.39 26.72
C ARG A 130 5.24 -14.32 26.03
N GLY A 131 4.82 -14.52 24.78
CA GLY A 131 4.07 -13.53 24.03
C GLY A 131 4.87 -12.24 23.75
N LEU A 132 6.20 -12.32 23.68
CA LEU A 132 7.09 -11.18 23.36
C LEU A 132 7.36 -11.07 21.86
N LEU A 133 7.07 -12.13 21.10
CA LEU A 133 7.12 -12.13 19.64
C LEU A 133 5.79 -11.58 19.10
N TYR A 134 5.87 -10.55 18.25
CA TYR A 134 4.70 -9.88 17.67
C TYR A 134 4.92 -9.58 16.19
N ALA A 135 3.83 -9.44 15.43
CA ALA A 135 3.91 -8.98 14.05
C ALA A 135 4.21 -7.49 14.04
N SER A 136 5.42 -7.09 13.65
CA SER A 136 5.81 -5.68 13.58
C SER A 136 5.45 -5.03 12.26
N GLU A 137 5.44 -5.81 11.17
CA GLU A 137 5.15 -5.31 9.84
C GLU A 137 4.26 -6.27 9.06
N LEU A 138 3.33 -5.73 8.29
CA LEU A 138 2.52 -6.45 7.31
C LEU A 138 2.70 -5.80 5.93
N HIS A 139 3.26 -6.56 5.00
CA HIS A 139 3.59 -6.14 3.64
C HIS A 139 2.60 -6.75 2.67
N MET A 140 1.88 -5.88 1.98
CA MET A 140 0.83 -6.25 1.04
C MET A 140 1.09 -5.63 -0.33
N VAL A 141 0.56 -6.29 -1.35
CA VAL A 141 0.63 -5.85 -2.74
C VAL A 141 -0.72 -6.09 -3.40
N ARG A 142 -1.12 -5.16 -4.26
CA ARG A 142 -2.25 -5.35 -5.16
C ARG A 142 -1.72 -5.89 -6.47
N GLU A 143 -1.99 -7.17 -6.74
CA GLU A 143 -1.36 -7.88 -7.86
C GLU A 143 -1.64 -7.26 -9.23
N ASN A 144 -2.80 -6.62 -9.41
CA ASN A 144 -3.20 -6.03 -10.69
C ASN A 144 -2.52 -4.69 -10.99
N THR A 145 -2.19 -3.91 -9.96
CA THR A 145 -1.67 -2.54 -10.11
C THR A 145 -0.23 -2.39 -9.67
N GLY A 146 0.31 -3.34 -8.90
CA GLY A 146 1.64 -3.24 -8.30
C GLY A 146 1.68 -2.32 -7.07
N GLU A 147 0.57 -1.70 -6.68
CA GLU A 147 0.47 -0.87 -5.47
C GLU A 147 0.86 -1.67 -4.23
N THR A 148 1.59 -1.05 -3.31
CA THR A 148 2.07 -1.70 -2.10
C THR A 148 1.61 -0.94 -0.86
N VAL A 149 1.25 -1.71 0.17
CA VAL A 149 0.90 -1.17 1.49
C VAL A 149 1.75 -1.89 2.53
N THR A 150 2.44 -1.12 3.36
CA THR A 150 3.19 -1.62 4.51
C THR A 150 2.59 -1.06 5.79
N VAL A 151 2.12 -1.94 6.65
CA VAL A 151 1.51 -1.58 7.94
C VAL A 151 2.50 -1.91 9.04
N TYR A 152 2.72 -0.97 9.95
CA TYR A 152 3.58 -1.16 11.12
C TYR A 152 2.75 -1.18 12.39
N PHE A 153 3.06 -2.15 13.24
CA PHE A 153 2.34 -2.37 14.49
C PHE A 153 3.25 -2.16 15.70
N THR A 154 2.64 -1.77 16.81
CA THR A 154 3.29 -1.74 18.11
C THR A 154 3.53 -3.16 18.61
N SER A 155 4.27 -3.31 19.70
CA SER A 155 4.43 -4.60 20.35
C SER A 155 3.17 -5.07 21.09
N ASN A 156 3.21 -6.33 21.54
CA ASN A 156 2.18 -6.88 22.45
C ASN A 156 2.14 -6.17 23.82
N ALA A 157 3.12 -5.33 24.16
CA ALA A 157 3.05 -4.51 25.38
C ALA A 157 1.98 -3.41 25.28
N THR A 158 1.59 -3.03 24.05
CA THR A 158 0.55 -2.04 23.76
C THR A 158 -0.43 -2.58 22.71
N ASP A 159 -0.80 -3.85 22.85
CA ASP A 159 -1.90 -4.50 22.12
C ASP A 159 -1.73 -4.66 20.60
N ASN A 160 -0.49 -4.59 20.09
CA ASN A 160 -0.17 -4.84 18.67
C ASN A 160 -1.04 -4.03 17.69
N LEU A 161 -1.07 -2.72 17.93
CA LEU A 161 -1.92 -1.76 17.22
C LEU A 161 -1.14 -1.07 16.11
N VAL A 162 -1.82 -0.69 15.03
CA VAL A 162 -1.25 0.08 13.92
C VAL A 162 -0.78 1.44 14.43
N TRP A 163 0.50 1.77 14.18
CA TRP A 163 1.04 3.11 14.42
C TRP A 163 1.55 3.79 13.15
N ARG A 164 1.73 3.05 12.05
CA ARG A 164 2.09 3.62 10.75
C ARG A 164 1.56 2.79 9.59
N VAL A 165 1.10 3.45 8.54
CA VAL A 165 0.71 2.85 7.26
C VAL A 165 1.40 3.60 6.13
N VAL A 166 2.16 2.87 5.32
CA VAL A 166 2.86 3.40 4.15
C VAL A 166 2.26 2.80 2.90
N TYR A 167 1.72 3.64 2.02
CA TYR A 167 1.27 3.26 0.70
C TYR A 167 2.23 3.77 -0.37
N ASN A 168 2.51 2.96 -1.37
CA ASN A 168 3.28 3.35 -2.55
C ASN A 168 2.62 2.84 -3.83
N ASN A 169 2.64 3.66 -4.88
CA ASN A 169 2.17 3.35 -6.22
C ASN A 169 3.31 3.48 -7.27
N ASP A 170 3.06 2.96 -8.46
CA ASP A 170 3.93 2.92 -9.64
C ASP A 170 4.17 4.29 -10.31
N VAL A 171 3.72 5.38 -9.71
CA VAL A 171 3.71 6.73 -10.33
C VAL A 171 5.13 7.15 -10.77
N ASN A 172 6.16 6.62 -10.11
CA ASN A 172 7.56 6.88 -10.42
C ASN A 172 8.18 5.88 -11.43
N GLU A 173 7.50 4.79 -11.79
CA GLU A 173 8.02 3.69 -12.62
C GLU A 173 7.65 3.83 -14.11
N LEU A 174 7.86 5.00 -14.71
CA LEU A 174 7.81 5.17 -16.17
C LEU A 174 9.22 5.37 -16.72
N GLU A 175 9.78 4.29 -17.26
CA GLU A 175 11.09 4.29 -17.92
C GLU A 175 11.03 5.06 -19.25
N GLY A 176 11.91 6.06 -19.38
CA GLY A 176 12.07 6.82 -20.62
C GLY A 176 12.25 8.33 -20.38
N ALA A 177 13.18 8.91 -21.14
CA ALA A 177 13.54 10.34 -21.05
C ALA A 177 12.81 11.21 -22.09
N ALA A 178 12.04 10.61 -23.00
CA ALA A 178 11.27 11.36 -23.99
C ALA A 178 10.16 12.19 -23.32
N GLU A 179 9.82 13.32 -23.93
CA GLU A 179 8.79 14.27 -23.45
C GLU A 179 7.46 13.60 -23.15
N LYS A 180 7.02 12.65 -24.00
CA LYS A 180 5.81 11.86 -23.78
C LYS A 180 5.79 11.13 -22.42
N PHE A 181 6.93 10.59 -21.99
CA PHE A 181 7.02 9.86 -20.72
C PHE A 181 7.08 10.83 -19.54
N ALA A 182 7.66 12.02 -19.72
CA ALA A 182 7.60 13.08 -18.73
C ALA A 182 6.16 13.56 -18.53
N LYS A 183 5.41 13.79 -19.61
CA LYS A 183 4.00 14.19 -19.52
C LYS A 183 3.12 13.11 -18.89
N GLN A 184 3.35 11.84 -19.22
CA GLN A 184 2.64 10.72 -18.60
C GLN A 184 2.92 10.62 -17.09
N ARG A 185 4.16 10.83 -16.64
CA ARG A 185 4.50 10.89 -15.20
C ARG A 185 3.79 12.05 -14.51
N GLU A 186 3.81 13.24 -15.11
CA GLU A 186 3.10 14.41 -14.58
C GLU A 186 1.60 14.13 -14.43
N ASN A 187 0.95 13.60 -15.47
CA ASN A 187 -0.47 13.27 -15.42
C ASN A 187 -0.80 12.22 -14.35
N LYS A 188 0.06 11.22 -14.15
CA LYS A 188 -0.09 10.23 -13.07
C LYS A 188 0.02 10.89 -11.68
N ILE A 189 0.99 11.79 -11.49
CA ILE A 189 1.17 12.54 -10.23
C ILE A 189 -0.07 13.39 -9.95
N LEU A 190 -0.58 14.10 -10.96
CA LEU A 190 -1.77 14.94 -10.84
C LEU A 190 -3.01 14.11 -10.48
N ALA A 191 -3.24 12.99 -11.17
CA ALA A 191 -4.35 12.09 -10.86
C ALA A 191 -4.25 11.54 -9.43
N PHE A 192 -3.04 11.19 -8.98
CA PHE A 192 -2.82 10.78 -7.59
C PHE A 192 -3.20 11.89 -6.61
N TRP A 193 -2.72 13.12 -6.82
CA TRP A 193 -3.05 14.25 -5.96
C TRP A 193 -4.54 14.56 -5.92
N GLN A 194 -5.23 14.50 -7.05
CA GLN A 194 -6.67 14.69 -7.10
C GLN A 194 -7.39 13.68 -6.18
N HIS A 195 -7.05 12.40 -6.28
CA HIS A 195 -7.63 11.37 -5.42
C HIS A 195 -7.30 11.57 -3.93
N VAL A 196 -6.11 12.06 -3.60
CA VAL A 196 -5.72 12.38 -2.22
C VAL A 196 -6.55 13.54 -1.68
N LEU A 197 -6.70 14.62 -2.45
CA LEU A 197 -7.47 15.80 -2.06
C LEU A 197 -8.97 15.50 -1.98
N ASP A 198 -9.50 14.70 -2.90
CA ASP A 198 -10.91 14.25 -2.87
C ASP A 198 -11.20 13.44 -1.59
N LYS A 199 -10.22 12.67 -1.11
CA LYS A 199 -10.38 11.81 0.07
C LYS A 199 -10.14 12.54 1.39
N TYR A 200 -9.06 13.30 1.50
CA TYR A 200 -8.61 13.88 2.78
C TYR A 200 -8.83 15.40 2.87
N GLY A 201 -9.31 16.03 1.80
CA GLY A 201 -9.39 17.49 1.68
C GLY A 201 -8.02 18.14 1.51
N ALA A 202 -8.01 19.48 1.47
CA ALA A 202 -6.77 20.24 1.36
C ALA A 202 -5.85 20.02 2.59
N PRO A 203 -4.52 19.94 2.40
CA PRO A 203 -3.55 19.93 3.49
C PRO A 203 -3.73 21.12 4.44
N ASN A 204 -3.62 20.88 5.74
CA ASN A 204 -3.67 21.93 6.78
C ASN A 204 -2.27 22.30 7.32
N SER A 205 -1.20 21.67 6.82
CA SER A 205 0.17 21.97 7.23
C SER A 205 1.16 21.75 6.08
N GLY A 206 1.52 22.82 5.38
CA GLY A 206 2.35 22.70 4.18
C GLY A 206 1.55 22.18 2.98
N THR A 207 2.22 21.93 1.86
CA THR A 207 1.55 21.61 0.58
C THR A 207 1.14 20.15 0.46
N ASP A 208 1.55 19.31 1.42
CA ASP A 208 1.52 17.85 1.28
C ASP A 208 1.21 17.10 2.58
N LYS A 209 0.79 17.81 3.63
CA LYS A 209 0.69 17.24 4.97
C LYS A 209 -0.56 17.68 5.73
N TRP A 210 -1.12 16.70 6.44
CA TRP A 210 -2.23 16.86 7.38
C TRP A 210 -1.73 16.53 8.77
N ILE A 211 -1.98 17.43 9.73
CA ILE A 211 -1.61 17.25 11.13
C ILE A 211 -2.81 17.44 12.04
N SER A 212 -2.91 16.61 13.08
CA SER A 212 -3.88 16.80 14.16
C SER A 212 -3.46 17.82 15.21
N SER A 213 -2.17 18.18 15.28
CA SER A 213 -1.70 19.34 16.05
C SER A 213 -0.29 19.72 15.62
N THR A 214 0.25 20.80 16.19
CA THR A 214 1.65 21.20 15.98
C THR A 214 2.67 20.27 16.67
N ASN A 215 2.22 19.31 17.47
CA ASN A 215 3.06 18.31 18.10
C ASN A 215 3.44 17.21 17.09
N SER A 216 4.74 16.98 16.88
CA SER A 216 5.25 15.96 15.96
C SER A 216 4.99 14.51 16.42
N PHE A 217 4.51 14.31 17.65
CA PHE A 217 4.06 13.01 18.14
C PHE A 217 2.61 12.70 17.78
N ASP A 218 1.82 13.70 17.41
CA ASP A 218 0.41 13.50 17.11
C ASP A 218 0.25 12.90 15.71
N PRO A 219 -0.92 12.28 15.42
CA PRO A 219 -1.21 11.72 14.12
C PRO A 219 -0.99 12.72 12.96
N MET A 220 -0.30 12.25 11.93
CA MET A 220 -0.07 13.00 10.70
C MET A 220 -0.17 12.10 9.46
N LEU A 221 -0.63 12.68 8.37
CA LEU A 221 -0.57 12.09 7.03
C LEU A 221 0.36 12.96 6.20
N ILE A 222 1.28 12.34 5.47
CA ILE A 222 2.11 13.02 4.49
C ILE A 222 1.96 12.33 3.14
N ALA A 223 1.71 13.11 2.10
CA ALA A 223 1.66 12.64 0.73
C ALA A 223 2.97 13.01 0.01
N TYR A 224 3.50 12.07 -0.75
CA TYR A 224 4.63 12.27 -1.65
C TYR A 224 4.23 11.75 -3.02
N TYR A 225 4.98 12.08 -4.07
CA TYR A 225 4.73 11.66 -5.46
C TYR A 225 4.41 10.16 -5.60
N GLY A 226 3.12 9.79 -5.54
CA GLY A 226 2.64 8.40 -5.56
C GLY A 226 2.75 7.62 -4.24
N ALA A 227 2.97 8.26 -3.10
CA ALA A 227 3.09 7.60 -1.80
C ALA A 227 2.32 8.36 -0.71
N LEU A 228 1.86 7.62 0.29
CA LEU A 228 1.21 8.17 1.50
C LEU A 228 1.86 7.56 2.73
N ASP A 229 2.09 8.38 3.75
CA ASP A 229 2.63 7.97 5.05
C ASP A 229 1.72 8.50 6.17
N LEU A 230 0.90 7.61 6.71
CA LEU A 230 0.02 7.87 7.85
C LEU A 230 0.70 7.36 9.12
N VAL A 231 0.95 8.22 10.12
CA VAL A 231 1.77 7.87 11.28
C VAL A 231 1.28 8.49 12.59
N ASP A 232 1.39 7.73 13.69
CA ASP A 232 1.20 8.12 15.08
C ASP A 232 2.51 7.84 15.85
N ASN A 233 3.37 8.86 15.90
CA ASN A 233 4.68 8.75 16.55
C ASN A 233 4.56 8.63 18.09
N GLY A 234 3.51 9.21 18.68
CA GLY A 234 3.22 9.15 20.11
C GLY A 234 2.93 7.72 20.57
N ARG A 235 2.14 6.98 19.79
CA ARG A 235 1.85 5.56 20.03
C ARG A 235 3.11 4.71 19.97
N ASN A 236 3.95 4.90 18.96
CA ASN A 236 5.23 4.20 18.85
C ASN A 236 6.17 4.51 20.03
N ALA A 237 6.31 5.80 20.38
CA ALA A 237 7.14 6.22 21.51
C ALA A 237 6.64 5.66 22.86
N SER A 238 5.33 5.60 23.04
CA SER A 238 4.70 4.96 24.20
C SER A 238 5.04 3.47 24.25
N ASP A 239 4.88 2.74 23.15
CA ASP A 239 5.20 1.30 23.07
C ASP A 239 6.67 1.01 23.37
N LEU A 240 7.60 1.77 22.79
CA LEU A 240 9.03 1.65 23.08
C LEU A 240 9.31 1.86 24.58
N SER A 241 8.72 2.89 25.17
CA SER A 241 8.87 3.19 26.60
C SER A 241 8.29 2.07 27.48
N GLN A 242 7.16 1.48 27.09
CA GLN A 242 6.55 0.35 27.79
C GLN A 242 7.46 -0.88 27.75
N ASN A 243 7.99 -1.23 26.57
CA ASN A 243 8.90 -2.35 26.40
C ASN A 243 10.16 -2.22 27.26
N ILE A 244 10.83 -1.07 27.20
CA ILE A 244 12.03 -0.80 27.98
C ILE A 244 11.73 -0.97 29.48
N ARG A 245 10.63 -0.39 29.97
CA ARG A 245 10.23 -0.47 31.37
C ARG A 245 9.95 -1.91 31.79
N GLN A 246 9.21 -2.67 30.98
CA GLN A 246 8.88 -4.06 31.29
C GLN A 246 10.11 -4.96 31.24
N ALA A 247 10.98 -4.81 30.23
CA ALA A 247 12.23 -5.56 30.10
C ALA A 247 13.14 -5.31 31.31
N ARG A 248 13.33 -4.06 31.73
CA ARG A 248 14.13 -3.73 32.93
C ARG A 248 13.57 -4.37 34.20
N LYS A 249 12.25 -4.32 34.39
CA LYS A 249 11.58 -4.94 35.56
C LYS A 249 11.76 -6.46 35.60
N ASN A 250 11.86 -7.11 34.44
CA ASN A 250 11.95 -8.56 34.32
C ASN A 250 13.37 -9.08 34.09
N PHE A 251 14.38 -8.21 34.05
CA PHE A 251 15.77 -8.65 33.95
C PHE A 251 16.19 -9.34 35.25
N LYS A 252 16.58 -10.62 35.14
CA LYS A 252 17.04 -11.43 36.26
C LYS A 252 18.54 -11.63 36.15
N SER A 253 19.32 -10.88 36.92
CA SER A 253 20.76 -11.12 37.07
C SER A 253 21.02 -12.23 38.10
N LYS A 254 22.22 -12.80 38.08
CA LYS A 254 22.70 -13.58 39.23
C LYS A 254 22.66 -12.71 40.51
N PRO A 255 22.39 -13.31 41.68
CA PRO A 255 22.49 -12.60 42.95
C PRO A 255 23.94 -12.12 43.13
N TYR A 256 24.10 -10.84 43.46
CA TYR A 256 25.38 -10.28 43.86
C TYR A 256 25.54 -10.49 45.37
N ALA A 257 26.65 -11.08 45.78
CA ALA A 257 27.09 -11.05 47.17
C ALA A 257 28.09 -9.91 47.29
N PHE A 258 27.70 -8.82 47.96
CA PHE A 258 28.62 -7.77 48.41
C PHE A 258 29.16 -8.14 49.80
#